data_AF-A0A7J4VD51-F1
#
_entry.id   AF-A0A7J4VD51-F1
#
_cell.length_a   1.000
_cell.length_b   1.000
_cell.length_c   1.000
_cell.angle_alpha   90.00
_cell.angle_beta   90.00
_cell.angle_gamma   90.00
#
_symmetry.space_group_name_H-M   'P 1'
#
loop_
_entity.id
_entity.type
_entity.pdbx_description
1 polymer ?
#
loop_
_entity_poly.entity_id
_entity_poly.type
_entity_poly.pdbx_seq_one_letter_code
_entity_poly.pdbx_strand_id
1 'polypeptide(L)'
;MNAQIISIGDELLIGQTVNTNASFIGARLTDIGVEVKKVITTADDMDTILADLGDALQRTDIVIVTGGLGPTHDDITREAICRFFNCGMREDPDVLEDIRERFNRFGRPLTPTNQDQAMVPECCEPIRNFNGTAPGFWIVQKGKIVAVMPGVPREMQAMMENFVIPNIKARYSAGLKHIVRLNILTTGIAESNLFDKLSPVDQVLTNVKVAFLPNLGGVKIRLTGEGNSIDEAREKVNSAAQQLRLRVGRYVYGEGEDELSQVVGNLLKERQMTIAVAESCTGGNISNMITDRSGSSEYFERGVIAYSNAAKVEILQVNEDLIQEKGAVSEEVAIEMAKGVRSISGTDIGVSITGILGPKGATSTKPVGLVYIAVASHSNAIVKRFNFGGTRLENKIRSSYSALELVRRFILGIPIEA
;
A
#
# COMPACT_ATOMS: atom_id res chain seq x y z
N MET A 1 2.96 -4.62 26.66
CA MET A 1 4.37 -4.79 26.25
C MET A 1 4.81 -3.62 25.39
N ASN A 2 6.09 -3.25 25.49
CA ASN A 2 6.66 -2.14 24.73
C ASN A 2 7.81 -2.61 23.84
N ALA A 3 7.93 -2.00 22.65
CA ALA A 3 9.00 -2.27 21.70
C ALA A 3 9.79 -1.03 21.29
N GLN A 4 11.04 -1.23 20.91
CA GLN A 4 11.87 -0.25 20.21
C GLN A 4 12.36 -0.84 18.89
N ILE A 5 12.37 -0.02 17.84
CA ILE A 5 12.85 -0.40 16.51
C ILE A 5 14.18 0.34 16.25
N ILE A 6 15.19 -0.39 15.81
CA ILE A 6 16.51 0.09 15.41
C ILE A 6 16.70 -0.27 13.93
N SER A 7 16.87 0.73 13.07
CA SER A 7 17.20 0.51 11.65
C SER A 7 18.65 0.91 11.43
N ILE A 8 19.49 -0.04 11.03
CA ILE A 8 20.92 0.17 10.79
C ILE A 8 21.10 0.41 9.30
N GLY A 9 21.80 1.49 8.94
CA GLY A 9 22.08 1.85 7.55
C GLY A 9 22.42 3.32 7.38
N ASP A 10 23.64 3.62 6.95
CA ASP A 10 24.09 4.99 6.65
C ASP A 10 23.26 5.65 5.54
N GLU A 11 22.76 4.88 4.56
CA GLU A 11 21.88 5.36 3.48
C GLU A 11 20.52 5.86 4.01
N LEU A 12 20.07 5.34 5.16
CA LEU A 12 18.88 5.83 5.85
C LEU A 12 19.16 7.15 6.57
N LEU A 13 20.36 7.31 7.15
CA LEU A 13 20.77 8.54 7.85
C LEU A 13 20.90 9.73 6.89
N ILE A 14 21.50 9.50 5.72
CA ILE A 14 21.66 10.56 4.69
C ILE A 14 20.40 10.77 3.84
N GLY A 15 19.34 9.99 4.07
CA GLY A 15 18.06 10.11 3.37
C GLY A 15 18.08 9.64 1.91
N GLN A 16 19.05 8.81 1.52
CA GLN A 16 19.10 8.19 0.20
C GLN A 16 17.98 7.15 0.04
N THR A 17 17.67 6.43 1.11
CA THR A 17 16.59 5.45 1.16
C THR A 17 15.56 5.83 2.23
N VAL A 18 14.28 5.78 1.87
CA VAL A 18 13.19 5.99 2.84
C VAL A 18 13.08 4.75 3.73
N ASN A 19 13.09 4.94 5.06
CA ASN A 19 12.96 3.85 6.03
C ASN A 19 11.53 3.26 6.07
N THR A 20 11.21 2.45 5.06
CA THR A 20 9.94 1.73 4.95
C THR A 20 9.86 0.53 5.89
N ASN A 21 11.00 -0.04 6.30
CA ASN A 21 11.06 -1.16 7.23
C ASN A 21 10.49 -0.79 8.61
N ALA A 22 10.93 0.33 9.19
CA ALA A 22 10.42 0.79 10.48
C ALA A 22 8.90 1.03 10.43
N SER A 23 8.39 1.56 9.31
CA SER A 23 6.95 1.77 9.10
C SER A 23 6.18 0.45 9.11
N PHE A 24 6.69 -0.57 8.40
CA PHE A 24 6.08 -1.90 8.35
C PHE A 24 6.13 -2.61 9.72
N ILE A 25 7.30 -2.67 10.35
CA ILE A 25 7.51 -3.32 11.65
C ILE A 25 6.61 -2.66 12.70
N GLY A 26 6.56 -1.33 12.71
CA GLY A 26 5.71 -0.57 13.62
C GLY A 26 4.23 -0.93 13.47
N ALA A 27 3.73 -0.99 12.24
CA ALA A 27 2.36 -1.39 11.97
C ALA A 27 2.07 -2.80 12.51
N ARG A 28 2.92 -3.78 12.17
CA ARG A 28 2.74 -5.19 12.56
C ARG A 28 2.82 -5.43 14.06
N LEU A 29 3.74 -4.80 14.76
CA LEU A 29 3.81 -4.86 16.23
C LEU A 29 2.55 -4.27 16.86
N THR A 30 2.12 -3.12 16.34
CA THR A 30 0.93 -2.44 16.87
C THR A 30 -0.33 -3.27 16.62
N ASP A 31 -0.41 -4.04 15.53
CA ASP A 31 -1.54 -4.94 15.20
C ASP A 31 -1.71 -6.08 16.20
N ILE A 32 -0.63 -6.45 16.89
CA ILE A 32 -0.65 -7.52 17.90
C ILE A 32 -0.69 -6.99 19.33
N GLY A 33 -0.95 -5.68 19.50
CA GLY A 33 -1.07 -5.05 20.81
C GLY A 33 0.27 -4.72 21.49
N VAL A 34 1.38 -4.73 20.75
CA VAL A 34 2.68 -4.24 21.23
C VAL A 34 2.79 -2.74 20.96
N GLU A 35 3.13 -1.97 21.98
CA GLU A 35 3.28 -0.52 21.86
C GLU A 35 4.70 -0.14 21.46
N VAL A 36 4.88 0.43 20.28
CA VAL A 36 6.19 0.91 19.83
C VAL A 36 6.49 2.26 20.47
N LYS A 37 7.50 2.30 21.34
CA LYS A 37 7.85 3.49 22.14
C LYS A 37 8.85 4.41 21.44
N LYS A 38 9.73 3.85 20.62
CA LYS A 38 10.80 4.58 19.94
C LYS A 38 11.19 3.87 18.65
N VAL A 39 11.50 4.67 17.63
CA VAL A 39 12.12 4.23 16.39
C VAL A 39 13.37 5.07 16.21
N ILE A 40 14.51 4.42 15.94
CA ILE A 40 15.78 5.09 15.64
C ILE A 40 16.40 4.54 14.37
N THR A 41 17.18 5.39 13.70
CA THR A 41 18.10 5.01 12.64
C THR A 41 19.52 5.14 13.19
N THR A 42 20.35 4.14 12.95
CA THR A 42 21.69 3.97 13.54
C THR A 42 22.72 3.78 12.43
N ALA A 43 23.91 4.35 12.60
CA ALA A 43 25.00 4.23 11.63
C ALA A 43 25.58 2.81 11.62
N ASP A 44 26.24 2.44 10.52
CA ASP A 44 27.01 1.19 10.41
C ASP A 44 28.34 1.27 11.19
N ASP A 45 28.24 1.63 12.47
CA ASP A 45 29.36 1.77 13.42
C ASP A 45 29.15 0.91 14.65
N MET A 46 30.18 0.16 15.02
CA MET A 46 30.12 -0.84 16.09
C MET A 46 29.77 -0.22 17.44
N ASP A 47 30.43 0.87 17.84
CA ASP A 47 30.20 1.46 19.16
C ASP A 47 28.81 2.09 19.24
N THR A 48 28.34 2.69 18.15
CA THR A 48 26.99 3.24 18.03
C THR A 48 25.92 2.14 18.15
N ILE A 49 26.06 1.02 17.40
CA ILE A 49 25.11 -0.10 17.46
C ILE A 49 25.04 -0.68 18.88
N LEU A 50 26.17 -0.87 19.56
CA LEU A 50 26.22 -1.40 20.93
C LEU A 50 25.52 -0.47 21.92
N ALA A 51 25.74 0.84 21.82
CA ALA A 51 25.09 1.83 22.67
C ALA A 51 23.57 1.82 22.49
N ASP A 52 23.10 1.83 21.24
CA ASP A 52 21.68 1.84 20.89
C ASP A 52 20.96 0.54 21.31
N LEU A 53 21.60 -0.62 21.16
CA LEU A 53 21.09 -1.90 21.67
C LEU A 53 20.97 -1.88 23.19
N GLY A 54 21.97 -1.35 23.89
CA GLY A 54 21.99 -1.23 25.35
C GLY A 54 20.83 -0.37 25.85
N ASP A 55 20.66 0.82 25.27
CA ASP A 55 19.58 1.73 25.60
C ASP A 55 18.20 1.13 25.33
N ALA A 56 18.03 0.46 24.18
CA ALA A 56 16.77 -0.18 23.81
C ALA A 56 16.39 -1.29 24.79
N LEU A 57 17.34 -2.16 25.14
CA LEU A 57 17.14 -3.26 26.08
C LEU A 57 16.95 -2.80 27.52
N GLN A 58 17.35 -1.58 27.90
CA GLN A 58 16.98 -1.04 29.21
C GLN A 58 15.50 -0.62 29.26
N ARG A 59 14.98 -0.04 28.17
CA ARG A 59 13.69 0.67 28.16
C ARG A 59 12.50 -0.16 27.68
N THR A 60 12.74 -1.26 26.98
CA THR A 60 11.68 -2.02 26.30
C THR A 60 11.78 -3.51 26.56
N ASP A 61 10.68 -4.23 26.25
CA ASP A 61 10.57 -5.69 26.38
C ASP A 61 11.03 -6.39 25.09
N ILE A 62 10.90 -5.68 23.96
CA ILE A 62 11.15 -6.19 22.61
C ILE A 62 12.00 -5.17 21.86
N VAL A 63 13.14 -5.60 21.32
CA VAL A 63 13.98 -4.79 20.43
C VAL A 63 13.96 -5.45 19.05
N ILE A 64 13.53 -4.71 18.04
CA ILE A 64 13.59 -5.14 16.65
C ILE A 64 14.70 -4.38 15.94
N VAL A 65 15.63 -5.11 15.32
CA VAL A 65 16.75 -4.58 14.56
C VAL A 65 16.59 -4.97 13.11
N THR A 66 16.85 -4.06 12.17
CA THR A 66 16.84 -4.33 10.73
C THR A 66 18.00 -3.63 10.04
N GLY A 67 18.71 -4.34 9.15
CA GLY A 67 19.89 -3.82 8.44
C GLY A 67 21.19 -4.54 8.79
N GLY A 68 22.23 -4.33 7.98
CA GLY A 68 23.61 -4.76 8.27
C GLY A 68 23.85 -6.27 8.40
N LEU A 69 23.04 -7.13 7.76
CA LEU A 69 23.18 -8.61 7.77
C LEU A 69 23.62 -9.21 6.42
N GLY A 70 23.87 -8.36 5.43
CA GLY A 70 24.37 -8.82 4.14
C GLY A 70 25.82 -9.35 4.22
N PRO A 71 26.40 -9.68 3.05
CA PRO A 71 27.75 -10.23 2.97
C PRO A 71 28.85 -9.18 2.80
N THR A 72 28.55 -7.88 2.82
CA THR A 72 29.53 -6.83 2.52
C THR A 72 30.27 -6.34 3.77
N HIS A 73 31.31 -5.54 3.59
CA HIS A 73 32.23 -5.13 4.66
C HIS A 73 31.63 -4.11 5.63
N ASP A 74 30.57 -3.45 5.21
CA ASP A 74 29.71 -2.54 5.97
C ASP A 74 28.62 -3.29 6.75
N ASP A 75 28.33 -4.56 6.44
CA ASP A 75 27.38 -5.39 7.19
C ASP A 75 27.98 -5.92 8.50
N ILE A 76 28.02 -5.08 9.53
CA ILE A 76 28.64 -5.40 10.83
C ILE A 76 27.64 -5.80 11.93
N THR A 77 26.35 -5.93 11.61
CA THR A 77 25.30 -6.12 12.64
C THR A 77 25.43 -7.48 13.32
N ARG A 78 25.80 -8.54 12.58
CA ARG A 78 26.00 -9.88 13.16
C ARG A 78 27.13 -9.87 14.20
N GLU A 79 28.24 -9.24 13.87
CA GLU A 79 29.42 -9.09 14.72
C GLU A 79 29.08 -8.23 15.95
N ALA A 80 28.32 -7.16 15.76
CA ALA A 80 27.83 -6.31 16.85
C ALA A 80 26.93 -7.08 17.83
N ILE A 81 26.03 -7.93 17.32
CA ILE A 81 25.19 -8.80 18.15
C ILE A 81 26.03 -9.78 18.96
N CYS A 82 27.04 -10.42 18.35
CA CYS A 82 27.95 -11.32 19.06
C CYS A 82 28.71 -10.60 20.18
N ARG A 83 29.23 -9.40 19.89
CA ARG A 83 29.94 -8.57 20.87
C ARG A 83 29.02 -8.10 22.00
N PHE A 84 27.80 -7.69 21.69
CA PHE A 84 26.82 -7.22 22.68
C PHE A 84 26.42 -8.31 23.67
N PHE A 85 26.14 -9.52 23.17
CA PHE A 85 25.73 -10.65 24.00
C PHE A 85 26.91 -11.47 24.56
N ASN A 86 28.14 -11.10 24.21
CA ASN A 86 29.37 -11.79 24.57
C ASN A 86 29.31 -13.29 24.22
N CYS A 87 29.00 -13.59 22.95
CA CYS A 87 28.93 -14.94 22.42
C CYS A 87 29.78 -15.09 21.14
N GLY A 88 30.10 -16.33 20.78
CA GLY A 88 30.75 -16.65 19.51
C GLY A 88 29.77 -16.77 18.34
N MET A 89 30.30 -17.22 17.21
CA MET A 89 29.52 -17.63 16.05
C MET A 89 29.61 -19.13 15.84
N ARG A 90 28.53 -19.73 15.35
CA ARG A 90 28.48 -21.12 14.90
C ARG A 90 27.92 -21.19 13.49
N GLU A 91 28.35 -22.17 12.72
CA GLU A 91 27.68 -22.50 11.45
C GLU A 91 26.34 -23.16 11.77
N ASP A 92 25.29 -22.75 11.06
CA ASP A 92 23.99 -23.40 11.13
C ASP A 92 23.73 -24.25 9.87
N PRO A 93 23.60 -25.57 10.00
CA PRO A 93 23.50 -26.47 8.85
C PRO A 93 22.20 -26.27 8.05
N ASP A 94 21.09 -25.90 8.70
CA ASP A 94 19.80 -25.70 8.03
C ASP A 94 19.80 -24.40 7.22
N VAL A 95 20.48 -23.36 7.72
CA VAL A 95 20.71 -22.11 6.99
C VAL A 95 21.65 -22.34 5.80
N LEU A 96 22.74 -23.11 6.00
CA LEU A 96 23.66 -23.43 4.92
C LEU A 96 22.98 -24.18 3.78
N GLU A 97 22.07 -25.11 4.12
CA GLU A 97 21.30 -25.84 3.12
C GLU A 97 20.29 -24.94 2.39
N ASP A 98 19.60 -24.02 3.08
CA ASP A 98 18.75 -23.01 2.41
C ASP A 98 19.53 -22.19 1.38
N ILE A 99 20.73 -21.76 1.74
CA ILE A 99 21.61 -21.00 0.84
C ILE A 99 21.99 -21.87 -0.36
N ARG A 100 22.39 -23.13 -0.15
CA ARG A 100 22.70 -24.08 -1.24
C ARG A 100 21.52 -24.28 -2.19
N GLU A 101 20.33 -24.58 -1.66
CA GLU A 101 19.13 -24.77 -2.45
C GLU A 101 18.79 -23.54 -3.31
N ARG A 102 18.93 -22.34 -2.72
CA ARG A 102 18.70 -21.09 -3.43
C ARG A 102 19.66 -20.91 -4.59
N PHE A 103 20.95 -21.11 -4.37
CA PHE A 103 21.97 -20.97 -5.43
C PHE A 103 21.78 -22.02 -6.53
N ASN A 104 21.44 -23.26 -6.17
CA ASN A 104 21.10 -24.33 -7.10
C ASN A 104 19.88 -23.96 -7.96
N ARG A 105 18.81 -23.42 -7.36
CA ARG A 105 17.59 -22.99 -8.06
C ARG A 105 17.87 -21.91 -9.13
N PHE A 106 18.84 -21.04 -8.87
CA PHE A 106 19.25 -19.98 -9.81
C PHE A 106 20.43 -20.37 -10.71
N GLY A 107 20.92 -21.61 -10.64
CA GLY A 107 22.04 -22.09 -11.45
C GLY A 107 23.35 -21.35 -11.19
N ARG A 108 23.57 -20.85 -9.97
CA ARG A 108 24.76 -20.09 -9.59
C ARG A 108 25.66 -20.92 -8.67
N PRO A 109 27.00 -20.83 -8.82
CA PRO A 109 27.91 -21.49 -7.90
C PRO A 109 27.87 -20.83 -6.52
N LEU A 110 28.00 -21.63 -5.48
CA LEU A 110 28.09 -21.16 -4.10
C LEU A 110 29.52 -20.66 -3.82
N THR A 111 29.66 -19.41 -3.36
CA THR A 111 30.97 -18.83 -2.98
C THR A 111 31.23 -18.94 -1.47
N PRO A 112 32.49 -18.87 -0.99
CA PRO A 112 32.79 -18.84 0.44
C PRO A 112 32.07 -17.72 1.19
N THR A 113 32.03 -16.52 0.60
CA THR A 113 31.30 -15.37 1.17
C THR A 113 29.80 -15.64 1.35
N ASN A 114 29.20 -16.47 0.49
CA ASN A 114 27.80 -16.88 0.66
C ASN A 114 27.66 -17.96 1.73
N GLN A 115 28.63 -18.86 1.85
CA GLN A 115 28.65 -19.86 2.93
C GLN A 115 28.78 -19.18 4.30
N ASP A 116 29.59 -18.12 4.39
CA ASP A 116 29.77 -17.34 5.62
C ASP A 116 28.46 -16.70 6.14
N GLN A 117 27.42 -16.57 5.30
CA GLN A 117 26.10 -16.12 5.76
C GLN A 117 25.36 -17.19 6.60
N ALA A 118 25.81 -18.44 6.60
CA ALA A 118 25.34 -19.49 7.51
C ALA A 118 25.94 -19.38 8.92
N MET A 119 26.90 -18.49 9.15
CA MET A 119 27.43 -18.20 10.48
C MET A 119 26.44 -17.34 11.25
N VAL A 120 25.95 -17.86 12.38
CA VAL A 120 24.96 -17.22 13.25
C VAL A 120 25.51 -17.07 14.68
N PRO A 121 25.05 -16.08 15.46
CA PRO A 121 25.41 -15.97 16.88
C PRO A 121 25.03 -17.24 17.66
N GLU A 122 25.91 -17.74 18.52
CA GLU A 122 25.66 -18.96 19.31
C GLU A 122 24.42 -18.83 20.23
N CYS A 123 24.14 -17.61 20.69
CA CYS A 123 23.04 -17.33 21.61
C CYS A 123 21.67 -17.16 20.92
N CYS A 124 21.60 -17.33 19.59
CA CYS A 124 20.37 -17.12 18.84
C CYS A 124 19.73 -18.42 18.33
N GLU A 125 18.41 -18.35 18.17
CA GLU A 125 17.66 -19.19 17.26
C GLU A 125 17.63 -18.50 15.88
N PRO A 126 18.15 -19.14 14.81
CA PRO A 126 18.13 -18.54 13.49
C PRO A 126 16.73 -18.42 12.91
N ILE A 127 16.43 -17.25 12.33
CA ILE A 127 15.21 -17.02 11.55
C ILE A 127 15.53 -17.32 10.09
N ARG A 128 15.00 -18.43 9.56
CA ARG A 128 15.26 -18.88 8.19
C ARG A 128 14.79 -17.85 7.15
N ASN A 129 15.60 -17.64 6.11
CA ASN A 129 15.34 -16.66 5.06
C ASN A 129 15.10 -17.31 3.70
N PHE A 130 13.85 -17.65 3.37
CA PHE A 130 13.52 -18.22 2.06
C PHE A 130 13.51 -17.17 0.93
N ASN A 131 13.55 -15.88 1.26
CA ASN A 131 13.50 -14.77 0.29
C ASN A 131 14.87 -14.15 -0.01
N GLY A 132 15.90 -14.50 0.74
CA GLY A 132 17.27 -14.01 0.61
C GLY A 132 18.29 -15.06 1.04
N THR A 133 19.47 -14.62 1.44
CA THR A 133 20.57 -15.50 1.91
C THR A 133 20.98 -15.23 3.36
N ALA A 134 20.72 -14.02 3.87
CA ALA A 134 21.05 -13.65 5.25
C ALA A 134 19.96 -14.14 6.21
N PRO A 135 20.24 -15.04 7.17
CA PRO A 135 19.27 -15.40 8.20
C PRO A 135 19.03 -14.22 9.14
N GLY A 136 17.87 -14.19 9.80
CA GLY A 136 17.65 -13.32 10.96
C GLY A 136 18.08 -14.01 12.25
N PHE A 137 18.08 -13.28 13.37
CA PHE A 137 18.44 -13.81 14.69
C PHE A 137 17.32 -13.54 15.68
N TRP A 138 16.92 -14.58 16.41
CA TRP A 138 15.98 -14.49 17.51
C TRP A 138 16.69 -14.81 18.83
N ILE A 139 16.75 -13.83 19.73
CA ILE A 139 17.47 -13.93 21.00
C ILE A 139 16.51 -13.61 22.13
N VAL A 140 16.45 -14.50 23.12
CA VAL A 140 15.68 -14.30 24.35
C VAL A 140 16.63 -14.26 25.53
N GLN A 141 16.77 -13.09 26.16
CA GLN A 141 17.66 -12.92 27.32
C GLN A 141 16.94 -12.19 28.44
N LYS A 142 16.95 -12.76 29.66
CA LYS A 142 16.31 -12.17 30.86
C LYS A 142 14.85 -11.76 30.64
N GLY A 143 14.11 -12.54 29.85
CA GLY A 143 12.71 -12.25 29.51
C GLY A 143 12.49 -11.16 28.47
N LYS A 144 13.56 -10.61 27.88
CA LYS A 144 13.48 -9.65 26.76
C LYS A 144 13.75 -10.36 25.44
N ILE A 145 13.17 -9.83 24.38
CA ILE A 145 13.33 -10.33 23.00
C ILE A 145 14.20 -9.36 22.22
N VAL A 146 15.17 -9.88 21.48
CA VAL A 146 15.84 -9.18 20.38
C VAL A 146 15.64 -9.98 19.11
N ALA A 147 15.00 -9.36 18.12
CA ALA A 147 14.86 -9.93 16.78
C ALA A 147 15.64 -9.07 15.78
N VAL A 148 16.58 -9.68 15.08
CA VAL A 148 17.45 -9.02 14.10
C VAL A 148 17.12 -9.57 12.72
N MET A 149 16.89 -8.70 11.75
CA MET A 149 16.46 -9.08 10.40
C MET A 149 17.24 -8.32 9.32
N PRO A 150 17.28 -8.82 8.08
CA PRO A 150 17.94 -8.12 6.97
C PRO A 150 17.34 -6.73 6.69
N GLY A 151 18.09 -5.87 6.02
CA GLY A 151 17.62 -4.55 5.56
C GLY A 151 16.68 -4.62 4.35
N VAL A 152 16.71 -5.71 3.58
CA VAL A 152 15.88 -5.87 2.38
C VAL A 152 14.41 -6.03 2.76
N PRO A 153 13.49 -5.14 2.32
CA PRO A 153 12.11 -5.11 2.82
C PRO A 153 11.36 -6.44 2.64
N ARG A 154 11.49 -7.11 1.49
CA ARG A 154 10.79 -8.38 1.23
C ARG A 154 11.24 -9.53 2.12
N GLU A 155 12.50 -9.51 2.56
CA GLU A 155 13.06 -10.53 3.44
C GLU A 155 12.60 -10.28 4.88
N MET A 156 12.79 -9.05 5.36
CA MET A 156 12.34 -8.61 6.69
C MET A 156 10.83 -8.81 6.87
N GLN A 157 10.00 -8.40 5.89
CA GLN A 157 8.56 -8.57 5.97
C GLN A 157 8.16 -10.04 6.13
N ALA A 158 8.78 -10.94 5.36
CA ALA A 158 8.49 -12.37 5.47
C ALA A 158 8.89 -12.94 6.84
N MET A 159 10.06 -12.55 7.37
CA MET A 159 10.48 -12.95 8.71
C MET A 159 9.56 -12.43 9.81
N MET A 160 9.10 -11.18 9.68
CA MET A 160 8.13 -10.58 10.59
C MET A 160 6.84 -11.40 10.64
N GLU A 161 6.26 -11.68 9.48
CA GLU A 161 4.99 -12.38 9.37
C GLU A 161 5.07 -13.84 9.81
N ASN A 162 6.09 -14.56 9.34
CA ASN A 162 6.16 -16.01 9.46
C ASN A 162 6.81 -16.47 10.76
N PHE A 163 7.61 -15.62 11.42
CA PHE A 163 8.38 -16.00 12.60
C PHE A 163 8.22 -15.05 13.77
N VAL A 164 8.59 -13.77 13.63
CA VAL A 164 8.67 -12.82 14.76
C VAL A 164 7.30 -12.61 15.40
N ILE A 165 6.29 -12.27 14.60
CA ILE A 165 4.94 -11.98 15.10
C ILE A 165 4.30 -13.22 15.77
N PRO A 166 4.28 -14.42 15.15
CA PRO A 166 3.80 -15.63 15.80
C PRO A 166 4.49 -15.92 17.13
N ASN A 167 5.82 -15.77 17.20
CA ASN A 167 6.59 -16.05 18.41
C ASN A 167 6.32 -15.03 19.54
N ILE A 168 6.16 -13.73 19.22
CA ILE A 168 5.76 -12.73 20.22
C ILE A 168 4.37 -13.09 20.79
N LYS A 169 3.40 -13.42 19.93
CA LYS A 169 2.05 -13.79 20.37
C LYS A 169 2.05 -15.02 21.26
N ALA A 170 2.78 -16.07 20.87
CA ALA A 170 2.86 -17.31 21.63
C ALA A 170 3.46 -17.08 23.03
N ARG A 171 4.48 -16.22 23.12
CA ARG A 171 5.18 -15.96 24.39
C ARG A 171 4.44 -15.04 25.34
N TYR A 172 3.63 -14.10 24.83
CA TYR A 172 3.08 -13.01 25.63
C TYR A 172 1.58 -12.78 25.49
N SER A 173 0.82 -13.82 25.14
CA SER A 173 -0.64 -13.75 24.97
C SER A 173 -1.40 -13.05 26.11
N ALA A 174 -0.96 -13.18 27.37
CA ALA A 174 -1.59 -12.54 28.53
C ALA A 174 -1.20 -11.06 28.76
N GLY A 175 -0.13 -10.56 28.12
CA GLY A 175 0.41 -9.20 28.31
C GLY A 175 0.19 -8.25 27.12
N LEU A 176 -0.50 -8.73 26.07
CA LEU A 176 -0.83 -7.98 24.87
C LEU A 176 -2.20 -7.33 25.02
N LYS A 177 -2.35 -6.10 24.53
CA LYS A 177 -3.65 -5.42 24.49
C LYS A 177 -4.56 -6.13 23.47
N HIS A 178 -5.83 -6.33 23.79
CA HIS A 178 -6.82 -6.81 22.81
C HIS A 178 -7.26 -5.64 21.93
N ILE A 179 -6.62 -5.52 20.77
CA ILE A 179 -6.85 -4.45 19.80
C ILE A 179 -7.44 -5.04 18.53
N VAL A 180 -8.49 -4.40 18.01
CA VAL A 180 -9.03 -4.67 16.67
C VAL A 180 -8.94 -3.41 15.84
N ARG A 181 -8.49 -3.53 14.59
CA ARG A 181 -8.46 -2.45 13.62
C ARG A 181 -9.30 -2.80 12.41
N LEU A 182 -10.01 -1.79 11.90
CA LEU A 182 -10.70 -1.87 10.63
C LEU A 182 -10.39 -0.60 9.83
N ASN A 183 -9.86 -0.79 8.63
CA ASN A 183 -9.73 0.27 7.65
C ASN A 183 -11.02 0.29 6.82
N ILE A 184 -11.72 1.41 6.80
CA ILE A 184 -12.83 1.66 5.87
C ILE A 184 -12.31 2.58 4.77
N LEU A 185 -12.49 2.17 3.52
CA LEU A 185 -11.88 2.81 2.37
C LEU A 185 -12.92 3.67 1.66
N THR A 186 -12.65 4.98 1.57
CA THR A 186 -13.55 5.93 0.93
C THR A 186 -12.91 6.60 -0.27
N THR A 187 -13.72 7.01 -1.25
CA THR A 187 -13.28 7.81 -2.40
C THR A 187 -14.41 8.73 -2.89
N GLY A 188 -14.08 9.68 -3.77
CA GLY A 188 -15.03 10.64 -4.32
C GLY A 188 -15.47 11.74 -3.34
N ILE A 189 -14.77 11.91 -2.22
CA ILE A 189 -15.00 12.94 -1.21
C ILE A 189 -13.67 13.42 -0.61
N ALA A 190 -13.55 14.73 -0.37
CA ALA A 190 -12.41 15.33 0.30
C ALA A 190 -12.43 15.07 1.81
N GLU A 191 -11.25 15.04 2.44
CA GLU A 191 -11.10 14.76 3.88
C GLU A 191 -11.92 15.69 4.77
N SER A 192 -11.86 17.00 4.55
CA SER A 192 -12.65 17.99 5.31
C SER A 192 -14.15 17.69 5.25
N ASN A 193 -14.67 17.41 4.06
CA ASN A 193 -16.09 17.13 3.86
C ASN A 193 -16.49 15.79 4.49
N LEU A 194 -15.58 14.82 4.50
CA LEU A 194 -15.78 13.52 5.14
C LEU A 194 -15.81 13.69 6.67
N PHE A 195 -14.90 14.49 7.22
CA PHE A 195 -14.87 14.87 8.63
C PHE A 195 -16.14 15.60 9.06
N ASP A 196 -16.61 16.58 8.27
CA ASP A 196 -17.83 17.33 8.57
C ASP A 196 -19.06 16.41 8.61
N LYS A 197 -19.18 15.46 7.68
CA LYS A 197 -20.28 14.47 7.67
C LYS A 197 -20.26 13.54 8.88
N LEU A 198 -19.08 13.25 9.42
CA LEU A 198 -18.90 12.39 10.59
C LEU A 198 -18.86 13.16 11.91
N SER A 199 -18.86 14.49 11.86
CA SER A 199 -18.81 15.32 13.06
C SER A 199 -20.15 15.34 13.83
N PRO A 200 -20.09 15.44 15.18
CA PRO A 200 -18.91 15.32 16.04
C PRO A 200 -18.42 13.87 16.10
N VAL A 201 -17.18 13.60 15.67
CA VAL A 201 -16.68 12.23 15.43
C VAL A 201 -16.78 11.37 16.69
N ASP A 202 -16.40 11.89 17.84
CA ASP A 202 -16.41 11.14 19.11
C ASP A 202 -17.83 10.77 19.59
N GLN A 203 -18.86 11.49 19.12
CA GLN A 203 -20.26 11.19 19.42
C GLN A 203 -20.85 10.19 18.44
N VAL A 204 -20.39 10.21 17.18
CA VAL A 204 -20.86 9.32 16.12
C VAL A 204 -20.19 7.95 16.20
N LEU A 205 -18.89 7.96 16.46
CA LEU A 205 -18.00 6.80 16.46
C LEU A 205 -17.48 6.58 17.88
N THR A 206 -18.37 6.21 18.79
CA THR A 206 -18.05 6.01 20.21
C THR A 206 -17.17 4.77 20.42
N ASN A 207 -16.39 4.76 21.51
CA ASN A 207 -15.60 3.62 21.98
C ASN A 207 -14.51 3.11 21.02
N VAL A 208 -14.13 3.90 20.02
CA VAL A 208 -13.02 3.63 19.10
C VAL A 208 -12.17 4.87 18.91
N LYS A 209 -10.88 4.68 18.68
CA LYS A 209 -10.01 5.75 18.15
C LYS A 209 -10.19 5.80 16.64
N VAL A 210 -10.41 7.00 16.11
CA VAL A 210 -10.61 7.24 14.68
C VAL A 210 -9.44 8.02 14.13
N ALA A 211 -8.87 7.56 13.01
CA ALA A 211 -7.86 8.30 12.26
C ALA A 211 -8.26 8.43 10.78
N PHE A 212 -8.11 9.63 10.23
CA PHE A 212 -8.28 9.93 8.82
C PHE A 212 -6.91 9.88 8.15
N LEU A 213 -6.77 9.06 7.12
CA LEU A 213 -5.52 8.81 6.41
C LEU A 213 -5.74 9.13 4.93
N PRO A 214 -5.54 10.40 4.52
CA PRO A 214 -5.73 10.82 3.14
C PRO A 214 -4.64 10.22 2.23
N ASN A 215 -5.03 9.89 1.00
CA ASN A 215 -4.11 9.54 -0.08
C ASN A 215 -4.63 10.11 -1.41
N LEU A 216 -3.92 9.84 -2.51
CA LEU A 216 -4.30 10.37 -3.83
C LEU A 216 -5.60 9.77 -4.41
N GLY A 217 -6.04 8.61 -3.92
CA GLY A 217 -7.25 7.92 -4.36
C GLY A 217 -8.47 8.14 -3.48
N GLY A 218 -8.31 8.76 -2.30
CA GLY A 218 -9.40 8.99 -1.35
C GLY A 218 -8.91 9.07 0.10
N VAL A 219 -9.76 8.69 1.05
CA VAL A 219 -9.44 8.74 2.48
C VAL A 219 -9.70 7.39 3.12
N LYS A 220 -8.67 6.80 3.74
CA LYS A 220 -8.78 5.59 4.56
C LYS A 220 -9.16 6.04 5.98
N ILE A 221 -10.29 5.59 6.50
CA ILE A 221 -10.69 5.82 7.88
C ILE A 221 -10.30 4.58 8.68
N ARG A 222 -9.39 4.74 9.65
CA ARG A 222 -8.99 3.65 10.54
C ARG A 222 -9.75 3.74 11.85
N LEU A 223 -10.49 2.68 12.16
CA LEU A 223 -11.15 2.47 13.44
C LEU A 223 -10.28 1.55 14.29
N THR A 224 -9.94 1.95 15.50
CA THR A 224 -9.18 1.13 16.46
C THR A 224 -10.02 0.95 17.72
N GLY A 225 -10.47 -0.27 17.96
CA GLY A 225 -11.14 -0.66 19.20
C GLY A 225 -10.17 -1.37 20.14
N GLU A 226 -10.27 -1.05 21.43
CA GLU A 226 -9.54 -1.71 22.51
C GLU A 226 -10.58 -2.30 23.50
N GLY A 227 -10.31 -3.48 24.05
CA GLY A 227 -11.23 -4.17 24.95
C GLY A 227 -10.52 -5.12 25.92
N ASN A 228 -11.29 -5.72 26.83
CA ASN A 228 -10.81 -6.77 27.73
C ASN A 228 -10.76 -8.15 27.05
N SER A 229 -11.35 -8.27 25.86
CA SER A 229 -11.25 -9.42 24.98
C SER A 229 -11.20 -8.96 23.52
N ILE A 230 -10.77 -9.84 22.61
CA ILE A 230 -10.78 -9.56 21.17
C ILE A 230 -12.20 -9.35 20.64
N ASP A 231 -13.19 -10.06 21.21
CA ASP A 231 -14.58 -9.96 20.80
C ASP A 231 -15.20 -8.63 21.23
N GLU A 232 -14.92 -8.16 22.45
CA GLU A 232 -15.35 -6.83 22.91
C GLU A 232 -14.76 -5.71 22.02
N ALA A 233 -13.47 -5.80 21.70
CA ALA A 233 -12.81 -4.85 20.80
C ALA A 233 -13.42 -4.88 19.39
N ARG A 234 -13.77 -6.07 18.88
CA ARG A 234 -14.40 -6.26 17.57
C ARG A 234 -15.82 -5.68 17.53
N GLU A 235 -16.61 -5.88 18.58
CA GLU A 235 -17.96 -5.32 18.70
C GLU A 235 -17.95 -3.79 18.64
N LYS A 236 -17.02 -3.15 19.37
CA LYS A 236 -16.83 -1.69 19.32
C LYS A 236 -16.53 -1.21 17.90
N VAL A 237 -15.59 -1.87 17.21
CA VAL A 237 -15.21 -1.53 15.83
C VAL A 237 -16.38 -1.72 14.86
N ASN A 238 -17.10 -2.84 14.95
CA ASN A 238 -18.23 -3.13 14.07
C ASN A 238 -19.38 -2.14 14.26
N SER A 239 -19.69 -1.76 15.50
CA SER A 239 -20.69 -0.75 15.81
C SER A 239 -20.34 0.61 15.20
N ALA A 240 -19.10 1.07 15.39
CA ALA A 240 -18.61 2.30 14.78
C ALA A 240 -18.62 2.24 13.25
N ALA A 241 -18.22 1.11 12.66
CA ALA A 241 -18.25 0.90 11.22
C ALA A 241 -19.68 1.01 10.66
N GLN A 242 -20.69 0.49 11.37
CA GLN A 242 -22.09 0.63 10.98
C GLN A 242 -22.53 2.10 10.99
N GLN A 243 -22.22 2.85 12.05
CA GLN A 243 -22.57 4.27 12.15
C GLN A 243 -21.90 5.09 11.04
N LEU A 244 -20.65 4.79 10.72
CA LEU A 244 -19.94 5.40 9.60
C LEU A 244 -20.65 5.11 8.27
N ARG A 245 -21.00 3.85 7.98
CA ARG A 245 -21.68 3.49 6.72
C ARG A 245 -23.06 4.17 6.60
N LEU A 246 -23.79 4.39 7.70
CA LEU A 246 -25.05 5.14 7.66
C LEU A 246 -24.88 6.59 7.18
N ARG A 247 -23.75 7.23 7.51
CA ARG A 247 -23.51 8.64 7.15
C ARG A 247 -22.79 8.83 5.82
N VAL A 248 -21.81 7.99 5.52
CA VAL A 248 -20.89 8.17 4.39
C VAL A 248 -20.78 6.94 3.48
N GLY A 249 -21.67 5.96 3.64
CA GLY A 249 -21.63 4.67 2.92
C GLY A 249 -21.58 4.78 1.40
N ARG A 250 -22.16 5.84 0.80
CA ARG A 250 -22.07 6.07 -0.67
C ARG A 250 -20.63 6.29 -1.17
N TYR A 251 -19.74 6.73 -0.30
CA TYR A 251 -18.32 6.96 -0.61
C TYR A 251 -17.44 5.76 -0.23
N VAL A 252 -17.97 4.82 0.55
CA VAL A 252 -17.26 3.59 0.93
C VAL A 252 -17.23 2.64 -0.27
N TYR A 253 -16.04 2.21 -0.65
CA TYR A 253 -15.87 1.23 -1.74
C TYR A 253 -15.39 -0.13 -1.24
N GLY A 254 -14.76 -0.21 -0.06
CA GLY A 254 -14.20 -1.45 0.45
C GLY A 254 -13.64 -1.31 1.86
N GLU A 255 -13.06 -2.38 2.36
CA GLU A 255 -12.53 -2.50 3.72
C GLU A 255 -11.15 -3.19 3.74
N GLY A 256 -10.42 -3.02 4.83
CA GLY A 256 -9.10 -3.62 5.01
C GLY A 256 -8.09 -3.09 3.98
N GLU A 257 -7.70 -3.99 3.07
CA GLU A 257 -6.74 -3.73 2.00
C GLU A 257 -7.36 -3.90 0.61
N ASP A 258 -8.70 -3.78 0.50
CA ASP A 258 -9.38 -3.73 -0.78
C ASP A 258 -8.82 -2.60 -1.67
N GLU A 259 -8.75 -2.87 -2.96
CA GLU A 259 -8.29 -1.91 -3.96
C GLU A 259 -9.46 -1.53 -4.85
N LEU A 260 -9.60 -0.23 -5.17
CA LEU A 260 -10.76 0.24 -5.93
C LEU A 260 -10.90 -0.47 -7.28
N SER A 261 -9.79 -0.78 -7.97
CA SER A 261 -9.82 -1.53 -9.22
C SER A 261 -10.30 -2.97 -9.04
N GLN A 262 -9.97 -3.61 -7.91
CA GLN A 262 -10.46 -4.94 -7.57
C GLN A 262 -11.97 -4.92 -7.30
N VAL A 263 -12.46 -3.93 -6.55
CA VAL A 263 -13.88 -3.75 -6.27
C VAL A 263 -14.67 -3.54 -7.57
N VAL A 264 -14.18 -2.67 -8.45
CA VAL A 264 -14.80 -2.46 -9.77
C VAL A 264 -14.80 -3.74 -10.61
N GLY A 265 -13.68 -4.48 -10.63
CA GLY A 265 -13.58 -5.76 -11.34
C GLY A 265 -14.56 -6.81 -10.81
N ASN A 266 -14.73 -6.90 -9.49
CA ASN A 266 -15.71 -7.80 -8.88
C ASN A 266 -17.14 -7.43 -9.27
N LEU A 267 -17.50 -6.13 -9.22
CA LEU A 267 -18.81 -5.66 -9.65
C LEU A 267 -19.11 -5.98 -11.12
N LEU A 268 -18.11 -5.84 -12.00
CA LEU A 268 -18.23 -6.19 -13.42
C LEU A 268 -18.49 -7.69 -13.59
N LYS A 269 -17.71 -8.55 -12.93
CA LYS A 269 -17.90 -10.01 -12.97
C LYS A 269 -19.25 -10.43 -12.43
N GLU A 270 -19.67 -9.90 -11.28
CA GLU A 270 -20.98 -10.18 -10.67
C GLU A 270 -22.14 -9.79 -11.59
N ARG A 271 -21.99 -8.71 -12.35
CA ARG A 271 -22.98 -8.23 -13.33
C ARG A 271 -22.81 -8.83 -14.73
N GLN A 272 -21.80 -9.69 -14.93
CA GLN A 272 -21.40 -10.24 -16.23
C GLN A 272 -21.19 -9.15 -17.30
N MET A 273 -20.61 -8.02 -16.90
CA MET A 273 -20.34 -6.86 -17.75
C MET A 273 -18.87 -6.78 -18.14
N THR A 274 -18.64 -6.28 -19.35
CA THR A 274 -17.31 -6.00 -19.91
C THR A 274 -17.04 -4.50 -20.00
N ILE A 275 -15.76 -4.12 -19.94
CA ILE A 275 -15.29 -2.74 -19.96
C ILE A 275 -14.15 -2.54 -20.94
N ALA A 276 -14.17 -1.40 -21.63
CA ALA A 276 -13.04 -0.89 -22.41
C ALA A 276 -12.74 0.57 -22.02
N VAL A 277 -11.47 1.00 -22.16
CA VAL A 277 -11.01 2.31 -21.68
C VAL A 277 -10.26 3.07 -22.77
N ALA A 278 -10.62 4.34 -22.99
CA ALA A 278 -9.92 5.30 -23.84
C ALA A 278 -9.16 6.34 -23.00
N GLU A 279 -7.84 6.24 -22.97
CA GLU A 279 -6.97 7.10 -22.19
C GLU A 279 -6.26 8.14 -23.04
N SER A 280 -6.40 9.41 -22.70
CA SER A 280 -5.49 10.45 -23.19
C SER A 280 -4.51 10.83 -22.08
N CYS A 281 -4.93 11.65 -21.13
CA CYS A 281 -3.99 12.31 -20.22
C CYS A 281 -3.33 11.36 -19.20
N THR A 282 -3.97 10.24 -18.86
CA THR A 282 -3.43 9.21 -17.94
C THR A 282 -2.38 8.31 -18.60
N GLY A 283 -2.44 8.14 -19.92
CA GLY A 283 -1.44 7.41 -20.71
C GLY A 283 -1.32 5.92 -20.38
N GLY A 284 -2.44 5.24 -20.14
CA GLY A 284 -2.48 3.79 -19.87
C GLY A 284 -2.57 3.43 -18.38
N ASN A 285 -2.62 4.41 -17.47
CA ASN A 285 -2.60 4.14 -16.04
C ASN A 285 -3.91 3.52 -15.52
N ILE A 286 -5.07 3.84 -16.11
CA ILE A 286 -6.34 3.19 -15.74
C ILE A 286 -6.30 1.73 -16.17
N SER A 287 -5.86 1.46 -17.41
CA SER A 287 -5.68 0.11 -17.93
C SER A 287 -4.74 -0.70 -17.04
N ASN A 288 -3.59 -0.12 -16.67
CA ASN A 288 -2.64 -0.74 -15.74
C ASN A 288 -3.30 -1.10 -14.39
N MET A 289 -4.03 -0.16 -13.77
CA MET A 289 -4.71 -0.41 -12.49
C MET A 289 -5.73 -1.55 -12.57
N ILE A 290 -6.39 -1.72 -13.73
CA ILE A 290 -7.33 -2.81 -13.98
C ILE A 290 -6.58 -4.13 -14.18
N THR A 291 -5.52 -4.15 -14.99
CA THR A 291 -4.78 -5.36 -15.38
C THR A 291 -3.79 -5.85 -14.34
N ASP A 292 -3.43 -5.02 -13.36
CA ASP A 292 -2.65 -5.45 -12.18
C ASP A 292 -3.42 -6.47 -11.31
N ARG A 293 -4.73 -6.68 -11.58
CA ARG A 293 -5.58 -7.64 -10.87
C ARG A 293 -5.68 -8.94 -11.65
N SER A 294 -5.30 -10.04 -11.01
CA SER A 294 -5.48 -11.38 -11.58
C SER A 294 -6.94 -11.63 -11.95
N GLY A 295 -7.18 -12.24 -13.10
CA GLY A 295 -8.52 -12.46 -13.65
C GLY A 295 -9.13 -11.25 -14.37
N SER A 296 -8.38 -10.16 -14.56
CA SER A 296 -8.89 -8.98 -15.28
C SER A 296 -9.35 -9.27 -16.71
N SER A 297 -8.79 -10.30 -17.35
CA SER A 297 -9.17 -10.74 -18.71
C SER A 297 -10.62 -11.22 -18.82
N GLU A 298 -11.31 -11.50 -17.71
CA GLU A 298 -12.73 -11.89 -17.71
C GLU A 298 -13.66 -10.71 -17.99
N TYR A 299 -13.23 -9.47 -17.73
CA TYR A 299 -14.08 -8.28 -17.83
C TYR A 299 -13.43 -7.11 -18.58
N PHE A 300 -12.10 -7.00 -18.64
CA PHE A 300 -11.41 -5.93 -19.36
C PHE A 300 -11.03 -6.40 -20.76
N GLU A 301 -11.72 -5.88 -21.78
CA GLU A 301 -11.50 -6.29 -23.17
C GLU A 301 -10.36 -5.50 -23.81
N ARG A 302 -10.35 -4.17 -23.65
CA ARG A 302 -9.40 -3.30 -24.37
C ARG A 302 -9.12 -1.96 -23.71
N GLY A 303 -7.87 -1.54 -23.85
CA GLY A 303 -7.42 -0.17 -23.60
C GLY A 303 -6.94 0.50 -24.89
N VAL A 304 -7.32 1.75 -25.12
CA VAL A 304 -6.85 2.59 -26.23
C VAL A 304 -6.19 3.84 -25.66
N ILE A 305 -4.91 4.06 -25.99
CA ILE A 305 -4.21 5.29 -25.59
C ILE A 305 -4.32 6.31 -26.74
N ALA A 306 -5.42 7.06 -26.78
CA ALA A 306 -5.69 8.09 -27.79
C ALA A 306 -5.02 9.44 -27.42
N TYR A 307 -3.68 9.44 -27.44
CA TYR A 307 -2.88 10.57 -26.93
C TYR A 307 -2.91 11.80 -27.85
N SER A 308 -3.08 11.62 -29.17
CA SER A 308 -3.20 12.70 -30.15
C SER A 308 -4.68 12.93 -30.57
N ASN A 309 -4.97 14.09 -31.17
CA ASN A 309 -6.30 14.33 -31.76
C ASN A 309 -6.56 13.37 -32.92
N ALA A 310 -5.56 13.12 -33.77
CA ALA A 310 -5.67 12.15 -34.86
C ALA A 310 -6.07 10.75 -34.34
N ALA A 311 -5.46 10.27 -33.25
CA ALA A 311 -5.82 8.97 -32.66
C ALA A 311 -7.25 8.95 -32.09
N LYS A 312 -7.75 10.08 -31.57
CA LYS A 312 -9.15 10.20 -31.12
C LYS A 312 -10.12 10.07 -32.31
N VAL A 313 -9.80 10.69 -33.44
CA VAL A 313 -10.63 10.62 -34.66
C VAL A 313 -10.54 9.21 -35.29
N GLU A 314 -9.33 8.74 -35.57
CA GLU A 314 -9.08 7.48 -36.28
C GLU A 314 -9.61 6.26 -35.52
N ILE A 315 -9.28 6.13 -34.23
CA ILE A 315 -9.55 4.91 -33.47
C ILE A 315 -10.91 5.00 -32.77
N LEU A 316 -11.19 6.13 -32.14
CA LEU A 316 -12.40 6.30 -31.31
C LEU A 316 -13.56 6.94 -32.08
N GLN A 317 -13.36 7.30 -33.35
CA GLN A 317 -14.40 7.89 -34.20
C GLN A 317 -15.00 9.17 -33.60
N VAL A 318 -14.18 9.94 -32.86
CA VAL A 318 -14.54 11.27 -32.34
C VAL A 318 -14.67 12.23 -33.52
N ASN A 319 -15.71 13.06 -33.53
CA ASN A 319 -15.93 14.05 -34.58
C ASN A 319 -14.80 15.09 -34.56
N GLU A 320 -14.11 15.25 -35.69
CA GLU A 320 -13.01 16.21 -35.83
C GLU A 320 -13.49 17.65 -35.62
N ASP A 321 -14.67 18.01 -36.13
CA ASP A 321 -15.25 19.35 -35.96
C ASP A 321 -15.49 19.68 -34.48
N LEU A 322 -15.90 18.68 -33.69
CA LEU A 322 -16.11 18.83 -32.25
C LEU A 322 -14.79 19.13 -31.52
N ILE A 323 -13.70 18.47 -31.90
CA ILE A 323 -12.37 18.75 -31.37
C ILE A 323 -11.92 20.17 -31.73
N GLN A 324 -12.20 20.63 -32.95
CA GLN A 324 -11.86 21.99 -33.39
C GLN A 324 -12.67 23.05 -32.62
N GLU A 325 -13.97 22.83 -32.42
CA GLU A 325 -14.86 23.78 -31.76
C GLU A 325 -14.68 23.83 -30.23
N LYS A 326 -14.69 22.67 -29.57
CA LYS A 326 -14.67 22.57 -28.10
C LYS A 326 -13.28 22.35 -27.52
N GLY A 327 -12.33 21.89 -28.33
CA GLY A 327 -11.00 21.45 -27.92
C GLY A 327 -11.02 20.04 -27.34
N ALA A 328 -9.90 19.31 -27.47
CA ALA A 328 -9.78 17.92 -27.03
C ALA A 328 -10.00 17.66 -25.52
N VAL A 329 -9.96 18.73 -24.70
CA VAL A 329 -10.28 18.70 -23.26
C VAL A 329 -11.62 19.39 -23.07
N SER A 330 -12.69 18.66 -23.32
CA SER A 330 -14.08 19.10 -23.14
C SER A 330 -14.96 17.93 -22.70
N GLU A 331 -16.17 18.26 -22.26
CA GLU A 331 -17.18 17.30 -21.86
C GLU A 331 -17.62 16.42 -23.04
N GLU A 332 -17.88 17.05 -24.18
CA GLU A 332 -18.39 16.42 -25.39
C GLU A 332 -17.38 15.43 -25.98
N VAL A 333 -16.10 15.82 -26.05
CA VAL A 333 -15.02 14.94 -26.52
C VAL A 333 -14.86 13.74 -25.59
N ALA A 334 -14.98 13.92 -24.27
CA ALA A 334 -14.94 12.80 -23.33
C ALA A 334 -16.09 11.81 -23.61
N ILE A 335 -17.32 12.31 -23.77
CA ILE A 335 -18.47 11.44 -24.08
C ILE A 335 -18.26 10.67 -25.39
N GLU A 336 -17.82 11.33 -26.47
CA GLU A 336 -17.55 10.66 -27.75
C GLU A 336 -16.44 9.62 -27.64
N MET A 337 -15.36 9.92 -26.93
CA MET A 337 -14.30 8.93 -26.67
C MET A 337 -14.83 7.70 -25.92
N ALA A 338 -15.71 7.88 -24.94
CA ALA A 338 -16.27 6.77 -24.16
C ALA A 338 -17.23 5.92 -25.00
N LYS A 339 -18.08 6.54 -25.81
CA LYS A 339 -18.95 5.85 -26.76
C LYS A 339 -18.15 5.13 -27.85
N GLY A 340 -17.12 5.78 -28.36
CA GLY A 340 -16.21 5.26 -29.37
C GLY A 340 -15.50 3.99 -28.90
N VAL A 341 -14.85 4.04 -27.73
CA VAL A 341 -14.14 2.87 -27.21
C VAL A 341 -15.09 1.71 -26.90
N ARG A 342 -16.29 2.00 -26.37
CA ARG A 342 -17.34 0.98 -26.18
C ARG A 342 -17.69 0.31 -27.51
N SER A 343 -17.96 1.13 -28.53
CA SER A 343 -18.43 0.69 -29.84
C SER A 343 -17.41 -0.20 -30.56
N ILE A 344 -16.14 0.22 -30.62
CA ILE A 344 -15.10 -0.56 -31.32
C ILE A 344 -14.69 -1.84 -30.58
N SER A 345 -14.97 -1.90 -29.28
CA SER A 345 -14.62 -3.02 -28.39
C SER A 345 -15.78 -4.00 -28.21
N GLY A 346 -17.01 -3.57 -28.51
CA GLY A 346 -18.21 -4.38 -28.29
C GLY A 346 -18.53 -4.61 -26.80
N THR A 347 -18.04 -3.74 -25.91
CA THR A 347 -18.18 -3.91 -24.46
C THR A 347 -19.46 -3.28 -23.92
N ASP A 348 -19.88 -3.69 -22.72
CA ASP A 348 -21.04 -3.12 -22.04
C ASP A 348 -20.79 -1.68 -21.59
N ILE A 349 -19.55 -1.40 -21.17
CA ILE A 349 -19.09 -0.10 -20.68
C ILE A 349 -17.88 0.37 -21.49
N GLY A 350 -17.91 1.63 -21.90
CA GLY A 350 -16.74 2.38 -22.34
C GLY A 350 -16.44 3.51 -21.37
N VAL A 351 -15.17 3.66 -21.00
CA VAL A 351 -14.70 4.75 -20.14
C VAL A 351 -13.73 5.60 -20.93
N SER A 352 -13.77 6.91 -20.76
CA SER A 352 -12.78 7.79 -21.36
C SER A 352 -12.24 8.81 -20.38
N ILE A 353 -11.05 9.31 -20.68
CA ILE A 353 -10.44 10.39 -19.93
C ILE A 353 -9.60 11.33 -20.80
N THR A 354 -9.86 12.63 -20.65
CA THR A 354 -9.11 13.71 -21.29
C THR A 354 -8.89 14.86 -20.31
N GLY A 355 -7.74 15.52 -20.37
CA GLY A 355 -7.39 16.53 -19.36
C GLY A 355 -6.00 17.12 -19.50
N ILE A 356 -5.72 18.14 -18.68
CA ILE A 356 -4.46 18.89 -18.65
C ILE A 356 -3.75 18.59 -17.33
N LEU A 357 -2.85 17.60 -17.31
CA LEU A 357 -2.18 17.21 -16.05
C LEU A 357 -0.99 18.11 -15.66
N GLY A 358 -0.56 19.03 -16.54
CA GLY A 358 0.54 19.96 -16.29
C GLY A 358 1.94 19.38 -16.58
N PRO A 359 3.00 20.17 -16.37
CA PRO A 359 2.96 21.56 -15.87
C PRO A 359 2.53 22.59 -16.93
N LYS A 360 2.56 22.24 -18.21
CA LYS A 360 2.13 23.11 -19.33
C LYS A 360 0.76 22.68 -19.86
N GLY A 361 0.21 23.47 -20.80
CA GLY A 361 -1.02 23.15 -21.53
C GLY A 361 -2.29 23.83 -21.00
N ALA A 362 -2.17 24.60 -19.92
CA ALA A 362 -3.28 25.43 -19.45
C ALA A 362 -3.57 26.60 -20.40
N THR A 363 -4.84 27.00 -20.45
CA THR A 363 -5.30 28.25 -21.03
C THR A 363 -5.98 29.11 -19.96
N SER A 364 -6.36 30.34 -20.29
CA SER A 364 -7.11 31.21 -19.38
C SER A 364 -8.44 30.59 -18.88
N THR A 365 -9.04 29.69 -19.67
CA THR A 365 -10.31 29.03 -19.36
C THR A 365 -10.16 27.56 -18.95
N LYS A 366 -9.01 26.93 -19.23
CA LYS A 366 -8.74 25.52 -18.96
C LYS A 366 -7.44 25.37 -18.14
N PRO A 367 -7.51 25.36 -16.79
CA PRO A 367 -6.32 25.31 -15.96
C PRO A 367 -5.64 23.92 -15.96
N VAL A 368 -4.40 23.86 -15.48
CA VAL A 368 -3.77 22.58 -15.08
C VAL A 368 -4.63 21.94 -14.00
N GLY A 369 -4.84 20.63 -14.11
CA GLY A 369 -5.72 19.86 -13.24
C GLY A 369 -7.12 19.65 -13.79
N LEU A 370 -7.52 20.36 -14.86
CA LEU A 370 -8.81 20.16 -15.51
C LEU A 370 -8.85 18.79 -16.21
N VAL A 371 -9.82 17.97 -15.83
CA VAL A 371 -10.03 16.63 -16.38
C VAL A 371 -11.52 16.37 -16.60
N TYR A 372 -11.87 15.78 -17.73
CA TYR A 372 -13.20 15.23 -18.00
C TYR A 372 -13.09 13.71 -18.08
N ILE A 373 -13.98 13.03 -17.37
CA ILE A 373 -14.07 11.57 -17.35
C ILE A 373 -15.49 11.21 -17.73
N ALA A 374 -15.66 10.33 -18.72
CA ALA A 374 -16.98 9.85 -19.13
C ALA A 374 -17.08 8.33 -19.00
N VAL A 375 -18.29 7.86 -18.72
CA VAL A 375 -18.65 6.44 -18.71
C VAL A 375 -19.90 6.28 -19.58
N ALA A 376 -19.83 5.42 -20.59
CA ALA A 376 -20.89 5.20 -21.56
C ALA A 376 -21.29 3.72 -21.59
N SER A 377 -22.60 3.49 -21.61
CA SER A 377 -23.25 2.21 -21.92
C SER A 377 -23.95 2.32 -23.27
N HIS A 378 -24.67 1.27 -23.67
CA HIS A 378 -25.49 1.28 -24.90
C HIS A 378 -26.57 2.36 -24.92
N SER A 379 -27.19 2.67 -23.78
CA SER A 379 -28.36 3.57 -23.71
C SER A 379 -28.09 4.91 -23.02
N ASN A 380 -27.02 4.99 -22.22
CA ASN A 380 -26.75 6.15 -21.38
C ASN A 380 -25.26 6.49 -21.33
N ALA A 381 -24.92 7.76 -21.15
CA ALA A 381 -23.57 8.22 -20.87
C ALA A 381 -23.59 9.29 -19.77
N ILE A 382 -22.65 9.19 -18.84
CA ILE A 382 -22.39 10.19 -17.80
C ILE A 382 -21.00 10.78 -18.02
N VAL A 383 -20.81 12.00 -17.53
CA VAL A 383 -19.53 12.69 -17.57
C VAL A 383 -19.38 13.53 -16.31
N LYS A 384 -18.16 13.59 -15.79
CA LYS A 384 -17.82 14.47 -14.67
C LYS A 384 -16.58 15.29 -14.98
N ARG A 385 -16.69 16.59 -14.69
CA ARG A 385 -15.59 17.53 -14.68
C ARG A 385 -14.89 17.50 -13.32
N PHE A 386 -13.57 17.47 -13.35
CA PHE A 386 -12.73 17.58 -12.17
C PHE A 386 -11.74 18.73 -12.36
N ASN A 387 -11.34 19.33 -11.25
CA ASN A 387 -10.22 20.27 -11.20
C ASN A 387 -9.29 19.86 -10.06
N PHE A 388 -8.28 19.07 -10.40
CA PHE A 388 -7.29 18.59 -9.45
C PHE A 388 -6.19 19.63 -9.23
N GLY A 389 -5.44 19.50 -8.13
CA GLY A 389 -4.25 20.29 -7.85
C GLY A 389 -3.03 19.40 -7.66
N GLY A 390 -1.84 19.99 -7.81
CA GLY A 390 -0.57 19.33 -7.56
C GLY A 390 0.23 19.06 -8.84
N THR A 391 1.14 18.11 -8.73
CA THR A 391 2.07 17.70 -9.78
C THR A 391 1.37 16.88 -10.88
N ARG A 392 2.06 16.70 -12.02
CA ARG A 392 1.59 15.86 -13.12
C ARG A 392 1.28 14.42 -12.68
N LEU A 393 2.09 13.86 -11.79
CA LEU A 393 1.91 12.50 -11.29
C LEU A 393 0.70 12.42 -10.35
N GLU A 394 0.54 13.36 -9.43
CA GLU A 394 -0.62 13.40 -8.53
C GLU A 394 -1.92 13.57 -9.30
N ASN A 395 -1.95 14.47 -10.28
CA ASN A 395 -3.10 14.67 -11.15
C ASN A 395 -3.42 13.39 -11.94
N LYS A 396 -2.40 12.68 -12.46
CA LYS A 396 -2.58 11.40 -13.15
C LYS A 396 -3.25 10.37 -12.23
N ILE A 397 -2.71 10.16 -11.03
CA ILE A 397 -3.22 9.16 -10.08
C ILE A 397 -4.65 9.49 -9.65
N ARG A 398 -4.93 10.74 -9.26
CA ARG A 398 -6.28 11.21 -8.89
C ARG A 398 -7.30 11.00 -10.01
N SER A 399 -6.88 11.28 -11.25
CA SER A 399 -7.69 11.08 -12.44
C SER A 399 -8.06 9.61 -12.65
N SER A 400 -7.09 8.70 -12.51
CA SER A 400 -7.33 7.26 -12.67
C SER A 400 -8.25 6.68 -11.60
N TYR A 401 -8.05 7.06 -10.33
CA TYR A 401 -8.97 6.68 -9.24
C TYR A 401 -10.39 7.22 -9.46
N SER A 402 -10.50 8.48 -9.90
CA SER A 402 -11.80 9.09 -10.19
C SER A 402 -12.52 8.41 -11.34
N ALA A 403 -11.80 7.86 -12.32
CA ALA A 403 -12.38 7.08 -13.41
C ALA A 403 -12.99 5.77 -12.89
N LEU A 404 -12.25 5.01 -12.08
CA LEU A 404 -12.75 3.78 -11.47
C LEU A 404 -13.93 4.04 -10.53
N GLU A 405 -13.88 5.12 -9.74
CA GLU A 405 -15.01 5.52 -8.90
C GLU A 405 -16.24 5.89 -9.73
N LEU A 406 -16.07 6.56 -10.86
CA LEU A 406 -17.18 6.90 -11.75
C LEU A 406 -17.81 5.64 -12.36
N VAL A 407 -17.01 4.64 -12.71
CA VAL A 407 -17.50 3.31 -13.12
C VAL A 407 -18.29 2.64 -12.01
N ARG A 408 -17.74 2.60 -10.79
CA ARG A 408 -18.41 2.01 -9.62
C ARG A 408 -19.77 2.65 -9.40
N ARG A 409 -19.83 3.98 -9.42
CA ARG A 409 -21.09 4.74 -9.29
C ARG A 409 -22.07 4.44 -10.40
N PHE A 410 -21.59 4.36 -11.64
CA PHE A 410 -22.41 4.04 -12.81
C PHE A 410 -23.08 2.66 -12.68
N ILE A 411 -22.30 1.63 -12.32
CA ILE A 411 -22.81 0.26 -12.15
C ILE A 411 -23.79 0.15 -10.97
N LEU A 412 -23.51 0.85 -9.86
CA LEU A 412 -24.33 0.81 -8.65
C LEU A 412 -25.51 1.80 -8.64
N GLY A 413 -25.64 2.67 -9.65
CA GLY A 413 -26.66 3.72 -9.67
C GLY A 413 -26.48 4.78 -8.57
N ILE A 414 -25.26 4.99 -8.09
CA ILE A 414 -24.97 6.01 -7.06
C ILE A 414 -24.93 7.38 -7.75
N PRO A 415 -25.69 8.39 -7.28
CA PRO A 415 -25.69 9.71 -7.87
C PRO A 415 -24.30 10.35 -7.92
N ILE A 416 -24.06 11.12 -8.98
CA ILE A 416 -22.88 11.94 -9.13
C ILE A 416 -23.23 13.32 -8.58
N GLU A 417 -22.55 13.73 -7.52
CA GLU A 417 -22.68 15.09 -6.99
C GLU A 417 -22.01 16.07 -7.97
N ALA A 418 -22.69 17.20 -8.19
CA ALA A 418 -22.28 18.25 -9.14
C ALA A 418 -20.92 18.86 -8.81
#